data_AF-A0A967QUW0-F1
#
_entry.id   AF-A0A967QUW0-F1
#
_cell.length_a   1.000
_cell.length_b   1.000
_cell.length_c   1.000
_cell.angle_alpha   90.00
_cell.angle_beta   90.00
_cell.angle_gamma   90.00
#
_symmetry.space_group_name_H-M   'P 1'
#
loop_
_entity.id
_entity.type
_entity.pdbx_description
1 polymer ?
#
loop_
_entity_poly.entity_id
_entity_poly.type
_entity_poly.pdbx_seq_one_letter_code
_entity_poly.pdbx_strand_id
1 'polypeptide(L)'
;MECCGLAIRHDSGWESWYLHLNNDTPGTDDGAGWGIMPGLERGSRVRAGQVIGWMGDSTNAESTAPHLHLELHDPAGNPVDPYPHLRSSLAASPSCPSS
;
A
#
# COMPACT_ATOMS: atom_id res chain seq x y z
N MET A 1 11.86 -2.69 -3.26
CA MET A 1 11.41 -3.92 -2.59
C MET A 1 12.57 -4.46 -1.78
N GLU A 2 13.01 -3.61 -0.87
CA GLU A 2 13.31 -4.09 0.46
C GLU A 2 11.94 -4.46 1.06
N CYS A 3 11.86 -5.52 1.86
CA CYS A 3 10.69 -5.67 2.73
C CYS A 3 10.61 -4.38 3.59
N CYS A 4 9.44 -3.83 3.90
CA CYS A 4 8.10 -4.37 3.82
C CYS A 4 7.15 -3.26 3.34
N GLY A 5 7.44 -2.76 2.13
CA GLY A 5 6.69 -1.71 1.49
C GLY A 5 6.72 -1.81 -0.02
N LEU A 6 5.72 -1.22 -0.66
CA LEU A 6 5.60 -1.15 -2.11
C LEU A 6 5.28 0.29 -2.53
N ALA A 7 5.88 0.73 -3.64
CA ALA A 7 5.56 2.01 -4.26
C ALA A 7 4.93 1.76 -5.63
N ILE A 8 3.86 2.48 -5.94
CA ILE A 8 3.24 2.51 -7.26
C ILE A 8 3.54 3.88 -7.86
N ARG A 9 4.25 3.86 -8.99
CA ARG A 9 4.37 5.03 -9.86
C ARG A 9 3.18 5.09 -10.81
N HIS A 10 2.43 6.18 -10.73
CA HIS A 10 1.27 6.45 -11.56
C HIS A 10 1.70 7.02 -12.91
N ASP A 11 0.85 6.87 -13.94
CA ASP A 11 1.15 7.37 -15.29
C ASP A 11 1.31 8.91 -15.33
N SER A 12 0.72 9.61 -14.35
CA SER A 12 0.86 11.07 -14.17
C SER A 12 2.20 11.50 -13.56
N GLY A 13 3.07 10.55 -13.20
CA GLY A 13 4.35 10.80 -12.53
C GLY A 13 4.25 10.87 -11.00
N TRP A 14 3.05 10.86 -10.42
CA TRP A 14 2.86 10.74 -8.98
C TRP A 14 3.30 9.37 -8.47
N GLU A 15 3.62 9.28 -7.19
CA GLU A 15 3.84 8.01 -6.52
C GLU A 15 2.98 7.87 -5.27
N SER A 16 2.50 6.64 -5.03
CA SER A 16 1.86 6.26 -3.78
C SER A 16 2.64 5.13 -3.13
N TRP A 17 3.01 5.31 -1.86
CA TRP A 17 3.84 4.38 -1.10
C TRP A 17 3.00 3.74 0.01
N TYR A 18 3.09 2.42 0.12
CA TYR A 18 2.37 1.61 1.09
C TYR A 18 3.38 0.90 1.97
N LEU A 19 3.43 1.24 3.26
CA LEU A 19 4.39 0.72 4.23
C LEU A 19 3.67 -0.06 5.35
N HIS A 20 4.45 -0.77 6.17
CA HIS A 20 3.97 -1.69 7.21
C HIS A 20 3.13 -2.85 6.64
N LEU A 21 3.49 -3.33 5.45
CA LEU A 21 2.83 -4.51 4.88
C LEU A 21 3.21 -5.76 5.67
N ASN A 22 2.26 -6.69 5.83
CA ASN A 22 2.40 -7.90 6.63
C ASN A 22 3.62 -8.74 6.23
N ASN A 23 4.62 -8.85 7.09
CA ASN A 23 5.79 -9.69 6.85
C ASN A 23 5.74 -11.00 7.65
N ASP A 24 4.58 -11.46 8.08
CA ASP A 24 4.44 -12.68 8.89
C ASP A 24 3.83 -13.85 8.13
N THR A 25 4.12 -15.06 8.58
CA THR A 25 3.35 -16.24 8.18
C THR A 25 1.96 -16.26 8.84
N PRO A 26 0.96 -16.98 8.28
CA PRO A 26 -0.40 -16.92 8.81
C PRO A 26 -0.50 -17.35 10.27
N GLY A 27 -0.93 -16.40 11.13
CA GLY A 27 -1.13 -16.63 12.56
C GLY A 27 0.13 -16.46 13.42
N THR A 28 1.20 -15.89 12.87
CA THR A 28 2.45 -15.61 13.58
C THR A 28 2.78 -14.12 13.61
N ASP A 29 3.88 -13.81 14.27
CA ASP A 29 4.57 -12.52 14.34
C ASP A 29 6.07 -12.84 14.22
N ASP A 30 6.48 -13.30 13.03
CA ASP A 30 7.74 -14.00 12.79
C ASP A 30 8.63 -13.35 11.74
N GLY A 31 8.15 -12.32 11.04
CA GLY A 31 8.90 -11.63 10.00
C GLY A 31 9.33 -12.50 8.81
N ALA A 32 8.74 -13.71 8.65
CA ALA A 32 9.12 -14.68 7.62
C ALA A 32 8.19 -14.67 6.38
N GLY A 33 7.15 -13.83 6.38
CA GLY A 33 6.25 -13.55 5.27
C GLY A 33 6.71 -12.41 4.36
N TRP A 34 5.99 -12.23 3.25
CA TRP A 34 6.29 -11.21 2.22
C TRP A 34 5.23 -10.11 2.10
N GLY A 35 3.96 -10.40 2.42
CA GLY A 35 2.88 -9.40 2.49
C GLY A 35 2.43 -8.79 1.17
N ILE A 36 3.11 -9.09 0.07
CA ILE A 36 2.78 -8.63 -1.27
C ILE A 36 2.06 -9.75 -2.02
N MET A 37 1.06 -9.38 -2.80
CA MET A 37 0.27 -10.32 -3.60
C MET A 37 1.19 -11.20 -4.47
N PRO A 38 1.07 -12.54 -4.39
CA PRO A 38 1.85 -13.44 -5.24
C PRO A 38 1.70 -13.10 -6.73
N GLY A 39 2.83 -13.07 -7.45
CA GLY A 39 2.89 -12.72 -8.87
C GLY A 39 3.01 -11.22 -9.15
N LEU A 40 3.02 -10.35 -8.14
CA LEU A 40 3.49 -8.97 -8.30
C LEU A 40 4.99 -8.88 -8.08
N GLU A 41 5.66 -8.24 -9.04
CA GLU A 41 7.08 -7.99 -9.06
C GLU A 41 7.35 -6.51 -9.38
N ARG A 42 8.60 -6.07 -9.27
CA ARG A 42 8.96 -4.71 -9.68
C ARG A 42 8.66 -4.53 -11.16
N GLY A 43 7.93 -3.47 -11.49
CA GLY A 43 7.52 -3.17 -12.86
C GLY A 43 6.17 -3.77 -13.27
N SER A 44 5.53 -4.58 -12.43
CA SER A 44 4.15 -5.02 -12.67
C SER A 44 3.20 -3.81 -12.80
N ARG A 45 2.39 -3.79 -13.86
CA ARG A 45 1.29 -2.83 -13.99
C ARG A 45 0.14 -3.30 -13.11
N VAL A 46 -0.45 -2.38 -12.35
CA VAL A 46 -1.64 -2.62 -11.54
C VAL A 46 -2.73 -1.62 -11.90
N ARG A 47 -3.97 -1.92 -11.52
CA ARG A 47 -5.12 -1.02 -11.69
C ARG A 47 -5.73 -0.65 -10.34
N ALA A 48 -6.40 0.49 -10.26
CA ALA A 48 -7.15 0.86 -9.07
C ALA A 48 -8.16 -0.24 -8.68
N GLY A 49 -8.23 -0.58 -7.39
CA GLY A 49 -9.05 -1.67 -6.87
C GLY A 49 -8.42 -3.07 -6.98
N GLN A 50 -7.24 -3.21 -7.59
CA GLN A 50 -6.49 -4.47 -7.56
C GLN A 50 -5.83 -4.68 -6.19
N VAL A 51 -5.92 -5.90 -5.66
CA VAL A 51 -5.18 -6.30 -4.45
C VAL A 51 -3.69 -6.33 -4.74
N ILE A 52 -2.91 -5.65 -3.91
CA ILE A 52 -1.45 -5.51 -4.03
C ILE A 52 -0.68 -6.12 -2.84
N GLY A 53 -1.35 -6.36 -1.72
CA GLY A 53 -0.76 -6.92 -0.52
C GLY A 53 -1.72 -6.87 0.67
N TRP A 54 -1.19 -7.16 1.85
CA TRP A 54 -1.94 -7.19 3.11
C TRP A 54 -1.32 -6.24 4.15
N MET A 55 -2.18 -5.58 4.93
CA MET A 55 -1.79 -4.74 6.06
C MET A 55 -1.15 -5.59 7.16
N GLY A 56 -0.09 -5.09 7.76
CA GLY A 56 0.50 -5.62 8.98
C GLY A 56 1.03 -4.50 9.85
N ASP A 57 2.11 -4.78 10.55
CA ASP A 57 2.80 -3.92 11.51
C ASP A 57 4.32 -3.96 11.30
N SER A 58 4.78 -4.39 10.13
CA SER A 58 6.20 -4.60 9.88
C SER A 58 7.09 -3.37 10.08
N THR A 59 8.38 -3.60 10.34
CA THR A 59 9.45 -2.59 10.46
C THR A 59 9.40 -1.79 11.77
N ASN A 60 9.32 -0.46 11.75
CA ASN A 60 9.25 0.34 12.98
C ASN A 60 7.84 0.36 13.60
N ALA A 61 6.87 -0.34 13.00
CA ALA A 61 5.51 -0.50 13.51
C ALA A 61 5.31 -1.78 14.34
N GLU A 62 6.33 -2.65 14.49
CA GLU A 62 6.18 -4.04 14.98
C GLU A 62 5.56 -4.15 16.38
N SER A 63 5.69 -3.10 17.19
CA SER A 63 5.15 -3.04 18.56
C SER A 63 3.83 -2.28 18.66
N THR A 64 3.22 -1.96 17.52
CA THR A 64 1.97 -1.20 17.41
C THR A 64 0.86 -2.06 16.84
N ALA A 65 -0.39 -1.59 16.90
CA ALA A 65 -1.46 -2.29 16.22
C ALA A 65 -1.25 -2.24 14.68
N PRO A 66 -1.55 -3.32 13.94
CA PRO A 66 -1.47 -3.33 12.49
C PRO A 66 -2.20 -2.16 11.84
N HIS A 67 -1.50 -1.45 10.96
CA HIS A 67 -2.01 -0.29 10.25
C HIS A 67 -1.27 -0.07 8.94
N LEU A 68 -1.88 0.69 8.02
CA LEU A 68 -1.25 1.08 6.77
C LEU A 68 -0.68 2.49 6.90
N HIS A 69 0.63 2.64 6.71
CA HIS A 69 1.22 3.96 6.46
C HIS A 69 1.21 4.23 4.95
N LEU A 70 0.49 5.27 4.56
CA LEU A 70 0.33 5.69 3.18
C LEU A 70 1.05 7.03 2.97
N GLU A 71 1.87 7.10 1.94
CA GLU A 71 2.45 8.36 1.48
C GLU A 71 2.04 8.65 0.03
N LEU A 72 1.95 9.94 -0.29
CA LEU A 72 1.84 10.44 -1.66
C LEU A 72 3.02 11.35 -1.95
N HIS A 73 3.60 11.18 -3.12
CA HIS A 73 4.70 11.99 -3.61
C HIS A 73 4.31 12.58 -4.97
N ASP A 74 4.54 13.88 -5.13
CA ASP A 74 4.27 14.57 -6.40
C ASP A 74 5.29 14.16 -7.49
N PRO A 75 5.12 14.58 -8.77
CA PRO A 75 6.06 14.23 -9.83
C PRO A 75 7.48 14.79 -9.66
N ALA A 76 7.70 15.71 -8.71
CA ALA A 76 9.02 16.20 -8.34
C ALA A 76 9.62 15.42 -7.15
N GLY A 77 8.88 14.45 -6.60
CA GLY A 77 9.29 13.63 -5.46
C GLY A 77 9.06 14.29 -4.09
N ASN A 78 8.26 15.36 -4.01
CA ASN A 78 7.95 15.98 -2.73
C ASN A 78 6.82 15.23 -2.03
N PRO A 79 6.93 14.97 -0.71
CA PRO A 79 5.83 14.39 0.05
C PRO A 79 4.66 15.36 0.13
N VAL A 80 3.45 14.85 -0.11
CA VAL A 80 2.18 15.57 -0.06
C VAL A 80 1.31 14.93 1.01
N ASP A 81 0.59 15.74 1.79
CA ASP A 81 -0.38 15.23 2.76
C ASP A 81 -1.43 14.35 2.03
N PRO A 82 -1.49 13.04 2.33
CA PRO A 82 -2.40 12.13 1.64
C PRO A 82 -3.86 12.31 2.07
N TYR A 83 -4.13 12.94 3.22
CA TYR A 83 -5.46 12.96 3.81
C TYR A 83 -6.53 13.66 2.93
N PRO A 84 -6.29 14.84 2.34
CA PRO A 84 -7.23 15.45 1.41
C PRO A 84 -7.53 14.57 0.18
N HIS A 85 -6.52 13.87 -0.33
CA HIS A 85 -6.64 13.00 -1.49
C HIS A 85 -7.43 11.72 -1.18
N LEU A 86 -7.22 11.13 0.01
CA LEU A 86 -8.01 10.00 0.52
C LEU A 86 -9.48 10.38 0.69
N ARG A 87 -9.76 11.56 1.25
CA ARG A 87 -11.13 12.04 1.43
C ARG A 87 -11.84 12.24 0.09
N SER A 88 -11.13 12.71 -0.92
CA SER A 88 -11.66 12.85 -2.29
C SER A 88 -11.91 11.50 -2.97
N SER A 89 -11.01 10.52 -2.78
CA SER A 89 -11.16 9.20 -3.41
C SER A 89 -12.32 8.37 -2.84
N LEU A 90 -12.65 8.55 -1.55
CA LEU A 90 -13.85 7.96 -0.94
C LEU A 90 -15.13 8.43 -1.64
N ALA A 91 -15.18 9.69 -2.09
CA ALA A 91 -16.31 10.21 -2.86
C ALA A 91 -16.34 9.70 -4.31
N ALA A 92 -15.20 9.25 -4.84
CA ALA A 92 -15.03 8.75 -6.20
C ALA A 92 -15.05 7.20 -6.30
N SER A 93 -15.21 6.51 -5.17
CA SER A 93 -15.23 5.04 -5.14
C SER A 93 -16.40 4.51 -5.98
N PRO A 94 -16.17 3.53 -6.88
CA PRO A 94 -17.24 2.97 -7.67
C PRO A 94 -18.33 2.43 -6.74
N SER A 95 -19.58 2.83 -6.96
CA SER A 95 -20.70 2.27 -6.24
C SER A 95 -20.68 0.76 -6.37
N CYS A 96 -20.85 0.06 -5.25
CA CYS A 96 -21.07 -1.38 -5.26
C CYS A 96 -22.25 -1.66 -6.21
N PRO A 97 -22.11 -2.52 -7.24
CA PRO A 97 -23.25 -2.85 -8.08
C PRO A 97 -24.32 -3.49 -7.21
N SER A 98 -25.51 -2.89 -7.20
CA SER A 98 -26.68 -3.47 -6.52
C SER A 98 -26.95 -4.85 -7.12
N SER A 99 -27.11 -5.84 -6.23
CA SER A 99 -27.47 -7.22 -6.57
C SER A 99 -28.80 -7.30 -7.30
#